data_AF-A0A7Y4TZZ8-F1
#
_entry.id   AF-A0A7Y4TZZ8-F1
#
_cell.length_a   1.000
_cell.length_b   1.000
_cell.length_c   1.000
_cell.angle_alpha   90.00
_cell.angle_beta   90.00
_cell.angle_gamma   90.00
#
_symmetry.space_group_name_H-M   'P 1'
#
loop_
_entity.id
_entity.type
_entity.pdbx_description
1 polymer ?
#
loop_
_entity_poly.entity_id
_entity_poly.type
_entity_poly.pdbx_seq_one_letter_code
_entity_poly.pdbx_strand_id
1 'polypeptide(L)'
;MIVPKQVFLGCSFQKRTNTYIHLAQDAAEEFGAHLVFGDNNPRAVQIRDTAFNLIESSRLVILDLSRESVNVGVEYGFSQGLKKKHVYLLAQKPAFGDVQLPAMFKGLQYKTYSGLGGFNNKIIECLAQHFVRSRMFIDEMDREFQWLQREVLDLVGELGRATRSDLSDALNCHAPDVTKAAAVLVDRGVIGRDPNGPDPIYFKLNAPVFA
;
A
#
# COMPACT_ATOMS: atom_id res chain seq x y z
N MET A 1 0.15 13.85 -4.26
CA MET A 1 0.39 13.91 -2.80
C MET A 1 0.50 12.47 -2.31
N ILE A 2 1.71 12.02 -1.96
CA ILE A 2 1.94 10.64 -1.50
C ILE A 2 1.50 10.59 -0.04
N VAL A 3 0.39 9.92 0.24
CA VAL A 3 -0.05 9.71 1.63
C VAL A 3 0.96 8.76 2.30
N PRO A 4 1.63 9.16 3.40
CA PRO A 4 2.59 8.31 4.08
C PRO A 4 1.92 7.01 4.52
N LYS A 5 2.62 5.89 4.35
CA LYS A 5 2.09 4.57 4.64
C LYS A 5 2.08 4.36 6.15
N GLN A 6 0.95 4.59 6.80
CA GLN A 6 0.85 4.42 8.26
C GLN A 6 0.81 2.93 8.64
N VAL A 7 1.63 2.56 9.63
CA VAL A 7 1.71 1.22 10.22
C VAL A 7 1.42 1.34 11.71
N PHE A 8 0.42 0.59 12.19
CA PHE A 8 0.12 0.53 13.63
C PHE A 8 0.98 -0.57 14.28
N LEU A 9 1.70 -0.22 15.35
CA LEU A 9 2.38 -1.20 16.19
C LEU A 9 1.77 -1.20 17.60
N GLY A 10 1.07 -2.29 17.93
CA GLY A 10 0.56 -2.55 19.27
C GLY A 10 1.53 -3.39 20.08
N CYS A 11 1.83 -2.98 21.31
CA CYS A 11 2.66 -3.76 22.23
C CYS A 11 2.30 -3.46 23.69
N SER A 12 2.73 -4.31 24.62
CA SER A 12 2.60 -4.03 26.06
C SER A 12 3.41 -2.79 26.46
N PHE A 13 2.82 -1.88 27.26
CA PHE A 13 3.52 -0.73 27.84
C PHE A 13 4.83 -1.10 28.52
N GLN A 14 4.87 -2.24 29.22
CA GLN A 14 6.08 -2.71 29.91
C GLN A 14 7.23 -3.07 28.97
N LYS A 15 6.91 -3.39 27.71
CA LYS A 15 7.89 -3.78 26.70
C LYS A 15 8.38 -2.57 25.89
N ARG A 16 7.62 -1.48 25.93
CA ARG A 16 7.84 -0.29 25.13
C ARG A 16 8.96 0.58 25.68
N THR A 17 10.18 0.15 25.42
CA THR A 17 11.41 0.92 25.68
C THR A 17 11.73 1.82 24.49
N ASN A 18 12.53 2.87 24.70
CA ASN A 18 13.00 3.74 23.61
C ASN A 18 13.70 2.93 22.52
N THR A 19 14.55 1.97 22.88
CA THR A 19 15.24 1.10 21.91
C THR A 19 14.27 0.29 21.07
N TYR A 20 13.21 -0.25 21.68
CA TYR A 20 12.19 -1.02 20.95
C TYR A 20 11.44 -0.15 19.94
N ILE A 21 11.06 1.07 20.35
CA ILE A 21 10.37 2.03 19.48
C ILE A 21 11.28 2.43 18.32
N HIS A 22 12.52 2.85 18.61
CA HIS A 22 13.47 3.31 17.58
C HIS A 22 13.75 2.23 16.54
N LEU A 23 14.00 0.99 16.97
CA LEU A 23 14.21 -0.12 16.02
C LEU A 23 13.01 -0.30 15.07
N ALA A 24 11.79 -0.25 15.58
CA ALA A 24 10.61 -0.39 14.76
C ALA A 24 10.37 0.85 13.85
N GLN A 25 10.72 2.05 14.32
CA GLN A 25 10.63 3.28 13.54
C GLN A 25 11.64 3.29 12.40
N ASP A 26 12.92 3.01 12.68
CA ASP A 26 13.99 2.92 11.68
C ASP A 26 13.61 1.92 10.58
N ALA A 27 13.12 0.74 10.99
CA ALA A 27 12.63 -0.27 10.05
C ALA A 27 11.42 0.22 9.22
N ALA A 28 10.52 1.03 9.77
CA ALA A 28 9.39 1.58 9.01
C ALA A 28 9.84 2.66 8.01
N GLU A 29 10.80 3.51 8.41
CA GLU A 29 11.35 4.60 7.59
C GLU A 29 12.04 4.05 6.34
N GLU A 30 12.76 2.94 6.44
CA GLU A 30 13.37 2.23 5.29
C GLU A 30 12.34 1.87 4.20
N PHE A 31 11.06 1.71 4.56
CA PHE A 31 9.97 1.38 3.63
C PHE A 31 9.09 2.59 3.27
N GLY A 32 9.50 3.80 3.66
CA GLY A 32 8.72 5.03 3.49
C GLY A 32 7.39 4.99 4.26
N ALA A 33 7.37 4.29 5.39
CA ALA A 33 6.22 4.13 6.25
C ALA A 33 6.40 4.93 7.55
N HIS A 34 5.28 5.32 8.16
CA HIS A 34 5.25 6.01 9.45
C HIS A 34 4.63 5.10 10.50
N LEU A 35 5.35 4.86 11.60
CA LEU A 35 4.90 4.01 12.68
C LEU A 35 4.06 4.80 13.69
N VAL A 36 2.89 4.28 14.07
CA VAL A 36 2.01 4.86 15.08
C VAL A 36 1.69 3.85 16.18
N PHE A 37 1.34 4.37 17.35
CA PHE A 37 1.01 3.59 18.53
C PHE A 37 -0.22 4.16 19.25
N GLY A 38 -1.01 3.30 19.90
CA GLY A 38 -2.32 3.64 20.45
C GLY A 38 -2.36 4.54 21.69
N ASP A 39 -1.23 4.92 22.26
CA ASP A 39 -1.10 5.46 23.63
C ASP A 39 -0.41 6.83 23.72
N ASN A 40 -0.30 7.57 22.62
CA ASN A 40 0.32 8.91 22.61
C ASN A 40 -0.46 9.96 23.47
N ASN A 41 -1.49 9.58 24.23
CA ASN A 41 -2.34 10.49 25.01
C ASN A 41 -2.71 9.90 26.40
N PRO A 42 -2.48 10.60 27.52
CA PRO A 42 -2.55 10.04 28.89
C PRO A 42 -3.94 9.67 29.45
N ARG A 43 -5.06 9.84 28.73
CA ARG A 43 -6.41 9.54 29.28
C ARG A 43 -7.02 8.27 28.68
N ALA A 44 -7.42 7.31 29.52
CA ALA A 44 -7.89 5.97 29.13
C ALA A 44 -9.00 5.91 28.05
N VAL A 45 -10.01 6.80 28.12
CA VAL A 45 -11.07 6.85 27.10
C VAL A 45 -10.53 7.36 25.77
N GLN A 46 -9.65 8.36 25.82
CA GLN A 46 -8.99 8.90 24.63
C GLN A 46 -8.01 7.88 24.02
N ILE A 47 -7.34 7.05 24.83
CA ILE A 47 -6.46 5.98 24.36
C ILE A 47 -7.22 4.99 23.48
N ARG A 48 -8.43 4.58 23.88
CA ARG A 48 -9.22 3.61 23.11
C ARG A 48 -9.66 4.17 21.76
N ASP A 49 -10.24 5.36 21.75
CA ASP A 49 -10.75 5.99 20.52
C ASP A 49 -9.58 6.40 19.60
N THR A 50 -8.45 6.83 20.19
CA THR A 50 -7.20 7.09 19.45
C THR A 50 -6.67 5.80 18.83
N ALA A 51 -6.56 4.71 19.57
CA ALA A 51 -6.10 3.43 19.05
C ALA A 51 -7.01 2.93 17.91
N PHE A 52 -8.33 3.04 18.06
CA PHE A 52 -9.28 2.69 17.00
C PHE A 52 -9.03 3.50 15.72
N ASN A 53 -8.96 4.82 15.82
CA ASN A 53 -8.73 5.71 14.66
C ASN A 53 -7.36 5.47 14.01
N LEU A 54 -6.33 5.22 14.81
CA LEU A 54 -4.99 4.89 14.31
C LEU A 54 -4.97 3.53 13.62
N ILE A 55 -5.64 2.51 14.16
CA ILE A 55 -5.78 1.21 13.50
C ILE A 55 -6.56 1.37 12.19
N GLU A 56 -7.69 2.09 12.22
CA GLU A 56 -8.53 2.34 11.05
C GLU A 56 -7.77 3.04 9.91
N SER A 57 -6.97 4.05 10.21
CA SER A 57 -6.15 4.75 9.22
C SER A 57 -4.89 3.99 8.79
N SER A 58 -4.45 2.98 9.55
CA SER A 58 -3.25 2.21 9.23
C SER A 58 -3.49 1.18 8.12
N ARG A 59 -2.53 1.08 7.21
CA ARG A 59 -2.52 0.08 6.13
C ARG A 59 -2.15 -1.31 6.62
N LEU A 60 -1.31 -1.34 7.66
CA LEU A 60 -0.74 -2.54 8.25
C LEU A 60 -0.85 -2.43 9.76
N VAL A 61 -1.23 -3.52 10.41
CA VAL A 61 -1.26 -3.65 11.87
C VAL A 61 -0.29 -4.75 12.26
N ILE A 62 0.64 -4.43 13.15
CA ILE A 62 1.56 -5.37 13.77
C ILE A 62 1.29 -5.36 15.26
N LEU A 63 1.07 -6.53 15.87
CA LEU A 63 0.77 -6.66 17.29
C LEU A 63 1.80 -7.59 17.94
N ASP A 64 2.51 -7.10 18.93
CA ASP A 64 3.48 -7.85 19.71
C ASP A 64 2.85 -8.41 20.99
N LEU A 65 2.68 -9.73 21.00
CA LEU A 65 2.04 -10.52 22.05
C LEU A 65 3.01 -11.04 23.11
N SER A 66 4.29 -10.66 23.04
CA SER A 66 5.35 -11.21 23.90
C SER A 66 5.17 -10.97 25.39
N ARG A 67 4.31 -10.02 25.76
CA ARG A 67 3.90 -9.77 27.13
C ARG A 67 2.40 -9.62 27.15
N GLU A 68 1.79 -10.13 28.21
CA GLU A 68 0.37 -9.98 28.42
C GLU A 68 -0.01 -8.49 28.47
N SER A 69 -1.00 -8.13 27.67
CA SER A 69 -1.53 -6.78 27.56
C SER A 69 -2.97 -6.84 27.10
N VAL A 70 -3.88 -6.43 27.99
CA VAL A 70 -5.31 -6.29 27.66
C VAL A 70 -5.49 -5.34 26.48
N ASN A 71 -4.70 -4.27 26.42
CA ASN A 71 -4.77 -3.28 25.34
C ASN A 71 -4.47 -3.90 23.97
N VAL A 72 -3.45 -4.77 23.89
CA VAL A 72 -3.12 -5.46 22.63
C VAL A 72 -4.24 -6.44 22.23
N GLY A 73 -4.91 -7.05 23.21
CA GLY A 73 -6.14 -7.82 22.99
C GLY A 73 -7.26 -6.99 22.38
N VAL A 74 -7.49 -5.79 22.90
CA VAL A 74 -8.49 -4.83 22.38
C VAL A 74 -8.12 -4.35 20.98
N GLU A 75 -6.86 -3.98 20.75
CA GLU A 75 -6.33 -3.56 19.44
C GLU A 75 -6.47 -4.67 18.38
N TYR A 76 -6.23 -5.93 18.78
CA TYR A 76 -6.51 -7.08 17.92
C TYR A 76 -8.00 -7.18 17.60
N GLY A 77 -8.87 -7.07 18.61
CA GLY A 77 -10.33 -7.06 18.43
C GLY A 77 -10.79 -5.97 17.46
N PHE A 78 -10.28 -4.75 17.58
CA PHE A 78 -10.56 -3.66 16.65
C PHE A 78 -10.09 -3.97 15.24
N SER A 79 -8.88 -4.53 15.09
CA SER A 79 -8.35 -4.91 13.78
C SER A 79 -9.23 -5.94 13.09
N GLN A 80 -9.77 -6.91 13.83
CA GLN A 80 -10.71 -7.91 13.32
C GLN A 80 -12.08 -7.28 12.99
N GLY A 81 -12.62 -6.44 13.88
CA GLY A 81 -13.90 -5.74 13.66
C GLY A 81 -13.89 -4.83 12.43
N LEU A 82 -12.77 -4.14 12.20
CA LEU A 82 -12.50 -3.32 11.02
C LEU A 82 -12.16 -4.14 9.76
N LYS A 83 -12.14 -5.47 9.85
CA LYS A 83 -11.79 -6.39 8.76
C LYS A 83 -10.44 -6.04 8.12
N LYS A 84 -9.44 -5.68 8.94
CA LYS A 84 -8.09 -5.37 8.48
C LYS A 84 -7.50 -6.60 7.80
N LYS A 85 -7.14 -6.45 6.52
CA LYS A 85 -6.57 -7.54 5.71
C LYS A 85 -5.13 -7.90 6.12
N HIS A 86 -4.40 -6.95 6.71
CA HIS A 86 -2.98 -7.08 7.01
C HIS A 86 -2.73 -6.88 8.49
N VAL A 87 -2.94 -7.95 9.26
CA VAL A 87 -2.67 -8.02 10.69
C VAL A 87 -1.59 -9.08 10.92
N TYR A 88 -0.47 -8.69 11.51
CA TYR A 88 0.61 -9.59 11.85
C TYR A 88 0.77 -9.70 13.36
N LEU A 89 0.76 -10.92 13.86
CA LEU A 89 0.98 -11.21 15.26
C LEU A 89 2.42 -11.66 15.47
N LEU A 90 3.12 -11.03 16.41
CA LEU A 90 4.49 -11.36 16.78
C LEU A 90 4.52 -11.89 18.21
N ALA A 91 5.40 -12.84 18.49
CA ALA A 91 5.62 -13.33 19.84
C ALA A 91 7.09 -13.64 20.10
N GLN A 92 7.61 -13.20 21.24
CA GLN A 92 8.97 -13.50 21.63
C GLN A 92 9.06 -14.94 22.13
N LYS A 93 9.98 -15.70 21.56
CA LYS A 93 10.37 -17.00 22.08
C LYS A 93 11.26 -16.79 23.32
N PRO A 94 10.88 -17.30 24.49
CA PRO A 94 11.75 -17.24 25.66
C PRO A 94 13.00 -18.11 25.44
N ALA A 95 14.07 -17.82 26.20
CA ALA A 95 15.32 -18.59 26.13
C ALA A 95 15.11 -20.06 26.50
N PHE A 96 14.15 -20.33 27.38
CA PHE A 96 13.74 -21.66 27.81
C PHE A 96 12.20 -21.74 27.81
N GLY A 97 11.67 -22.82 27.25
CA GLY A 97 10.23 -23.08 27.16
C GLY A 97 9.55 -22.54 25.90
N ASP A 98 8.23 -22.75 25.84
CA ASP A 98 7.38 -22.33 24.72
C ASP A 98 6.83 -20.92 24.90
N VAL A 99 6.38 -20.34 23.80
CA VAL A 99 5.69 -19.04 23.80
C VAL A 99 4.42 -19.16 24.63
N GLN A 100 4.34 -18.39 25.72
CA GLN A 100 3.14 -18.28 26.53
C GLN A 100 2.28 -17.13 25.99
N LEU A 101 1.17 -17.47 25.34
CA LEU A 101 0.19 -16.50 24.86
C LEU A 101 -1.06 -16.52 25.73
N PRO A 102 -1.72 -15.36 25.93
CA PRO A 102 -3.06 -15.30 26.50
C PRO A 102 -4.02 -16.23 25.73
N ALA A 103 -5.00 -16.81 26.43
CA ALA A 103 -5.90 -17.82 25.86
C ALA A 103 -6.57 -17.36 24.55
N MET A 104 -6.92 -16.08 24.44
CA MET A 104 -7.54 -15.50 23.25
C MET A 104 -6.67 -15.53 21.98
N PHE A 105 -5.35 -15.68 22.13
CA PHE A 105 -4.41 -15.77 21.01
C PHE A 105 -3.96 -17.20 20.71
N LYS A 106 -4.37 -18.18 21.52
CA LYS A 106 -4.06 -19.59 21.26
C LYS A 106 -4.76 -20.05 19.97
N GLY A 107 -4.03 -20.77 19.13
CA GLY A 107 -4.52 -21.25 17.84
C GLY A 107 -4.46 -20.23 16.70
N LEU A 108 -4.13 -18.97 16.98
CA LEU A 108 -3.87 -17.99 15.93
C LEU A 108 -2.47 -18.20 15.33
N GLN A 109 -2.30 -17.78 14.07
CA GLN A 109 -0.99 -17.77 13.44
C GLN A 109 -0.19 -16.53 13.89
N TYR A 110 1.03 -16.75 14.37
CA TYR A 110 1.95 -15.69 14.76
C TYR A 110 3.38 -16.03 14.33
N LYS A 111 4.21 -15.00 14.18
CA LYS A 111 5.64 -15.14 13.91
C LYS A 111 6.41 -15.04 15.22
N THR A 112 7.40 -15.90 15.39
CA THR A 112 8.26 -15.88 16.59
C THR A 112 9.57 -15.17 16.34
N TYR A 113 10.13 -14.57 17.39
CA TYR A 113 11.46 -13.95 17.36
C TYR A 113 12.20 -14.09 18.69
N SER A 114 13.52 -13.89 18.67
CA SER A 114 14.37 -13.91 19.87
C SER A 114 15.21 -12.63 19.95
N GLY A 115 15.15 -11.94 21.10
CA GLY A 115 15.88 -10.70 21.33
C GLY A 115 15.44 -9.52 20.45
N LEU A 116 16.12 -8.38 20.60
CA LEU A 116 15.81 -7.15 19.87
C LEU A 116 16.18 -7.24 18.37
N GLY A 117 17.29 -7.87 18.03
CA GLY A 117 17.66 -8.09 16.62
C GLY A 117 16.65 -8.98 15.89
N GLY A 118 16.17 -10.04 16.54
CA GLY A 118 15.11 -10.88 15.99
C GLY A 118 13.78 -10.13 15.83
N PHE A 119 13.43 -9.27 16.79
CA PHE A 119 12.27 -8.40 16.68
C PHE A 119 12.36 -7.50 15.44
N ASN A 120 13.48 -6.79 15.27
CA ASN A 120 13.70 -5.91 14.13
C ASN A 120 13.54 -6.66 12.80
N ASN A 121 14.16 -7.84 12.69
CA ASN A 121 14.05 -8.67 11.50
C ASN A 121 12.59 -9.07 11.20
N LYS A 122 11.76 -9.32 12.22
CA LYS A 122 10.33 -9.64 12.00
C LYS A 122 9.49 -8.44 11.61
N ILE A 123 9.81 -7.24 12.10
CA ILE A 123 9.19 -6.01 11.61
C ILE A 123 9.51 -5.82 10.13
N ILE A 124 10.80 -5.88 9.75
CA ILE A 124 11.25 -5.78 8.34
C ILE A 124 10.56 -6.85 7.48
N GLU A 125 10.47 -8.10 7.94
CA GLU A 125 9.80 -9.17 7.20
C GLU A 125 8.30 -8.87 6.97
N CYS A 126 7.60 -8.36 7.98
CA CYS A 126 6.19 -7.95 7.86
C CYS A 126 6.02 -6.77 6.89
N LEU A 127 6.88 -5.76 6.98
CA LEU A 127 6.88 -4.60 6.09
C LEU A 127 7.18 -5.00 4.64
N ALA A 128 8.18 -5.85 4.42
CA ALA A 128 8.54 -6.35 3.10
C ALA A 128 7.40 -7.18 2.49
N GLN A 129 6.81 -8.10 3.25
CA GLN A 129 5.69 -8.90 2.78
C GLN A 129 4.49 -8.06 2.35
N HIS A 130 4.25 -6.93 3.02
CA HIS A 130 3.15 -6.04 2.67
C HIS A 130 3.55 -5.09 1.53
N PHE A 131 4.60 -4.29 1.70
CA PHE A 131 4.92 -3.19 0.79
C PHE A 131 5.68 -3.59 -0.47
N VAL A 132 6.54 -4.62 -0.44
CA VAL A 132 7.25 -5.09 -1.64
C VAL A 132 6.30 -5.86 -2.55
N ARG A 133 5.44 -6.73 -1.98
CA ARG A 133 4.38 -7.39 -2.77
C ARG A 133 3.43 -6.38 -3.40
N SER A 134 3.04 -5.33 -2.67
CA SER A 134 2.24 -4.25 -3.25
C SER A 134 2.97 -3.55 -4.40
N ARG A 135 4.28 -3.33 -4.31
CA ARG A 135 5.05 -2.71 -5.39
C ARG A 135 5.13 -3.61 -6.62
N MET A 136 5.43 -4.89 -6.44
CA MET A 136 5.43 -5.85 -7.56
C MET A 136 4.07 -5.94 -8.25
N PHE A 137 2.98 -5.97 -7.48
CA PHE A 137 1.63 -5.96 -8.02
C PHE A 137 1.31 -4.67 -8.78
N ILE A 138 1.75 -3.51 -8.28
CA ILE A 138 1.60 -2.23 -8.99
C ILE A 138 2.42 -2.23 -10.28
N ASP A 139 3.68 -2.67 -10.24
CA ASP A 139 4.54 -2.73 -11.44
C ASP A 139 4.04 -3.75 -12.48
N GLU A 140 3.30 -4.77 -12.05
CA GLU A 140 2.62 -5.75 -12.92
C GLU A 140 1.35 -5.15 -13.52
N MET A 141 0.50 -4.51 -12.71
CA MET A 141 -0.68 -3.79 -13.18
C MET A 141 -0.32 -2.64 -14.13
N ASP A 142 0.75 -1.88 -13.86
CA ASP A 142 1.22 -0.82 -14.74
C ASP A 142 1.71 -1.38 -16.09
N ARG A 143 2.33 -2.56 -16.08
CA ARG A 143 2.75 -3.25 -17.31
C ARG A 143 1.55 -3.74 -18.12
N GLU A 144 0.56 -4.35 -17.47
CA GLU A 144 -0.69 -4.74 -18.12
C GLU A 144 -1.43 -3.50 -18.67
N PHE A 145 -1.49 -2.43 -17.91
CA PHE A 145 -2.13 -1.18 -18.34
C PHE A 145 -1.40 -0.54 -19.54
N GLN A 146 -0.07 -0.54 -19.54
CA GLN A 146 0.73 -0.08 -20.69
C GLN A 146 0.59 -0.99 -21.92
N TRP A 147 0.34 -2.28 -21.71
CA TRP A 147 0.08 -3.22 -22.79
C TRP A 147 -1.32 -3.00 -23.38
N LEU A 148 -2.36 -2.89 -22.53
CA LEU A 148 -3.72 -2.53 -22.93
C LEU A 148 -3.78 -1.19 -23.65
N GLN A 149 -3.05 -0.18 -23.16
CA GLN A 149 -2.96 1.12 -23.85
C GLN A 149 -2.35 0.99 -25.24
N ARG A 150 -1.32 0.15 -25.41
CA ARG A 150 -0.71 -0.10 -26.72
C ARG A 150 -1.68 -0.84 -27.64
N GLU A 151 -2.32 -1.90 -27.16
CA GLU A 151 -3.27 -2.67 -27.96
C GLU A 151 -4.46 -1.82 -28.41
N VAL A 152 -5.00 -0.95 -27.54
CA VAL A 152 -6.05 0.01 -27.91
C VAL A 152 -5.54 1.01 -28.95
N LEU A 153 -4.32 1.52 -28.82
CA LEU A 153 -3.73 2.46 -29.78
C LEU A 153 -3.45 1.79 -31.14
N ASP A 154 -2.99 0.54 -31.14
CA ASP A 154 -2.77 -0.24 -32.35
C ASP A 154 -4.11 -0.54 -33.05
N LEU A 155 -5.14 -0.94 -32.31
CA LEU A 155 -6.48 -1.14 -32.84
C LEU A 155 -7.07 0.16 -33.43
N VAL A 156 -6.88 1.28 -32.74
CA VAL A 156 -7.27 2.62 -33.19
C VAL A 156 -6.50 3.03 -34.45
N GLY A 157 -5.21 2.71 -34.54
CA GLY A 157 -4.35 2.95 -35.70
C GLY A 157 -4.74 2.10 -36.91
N GLU A 158 -5.04 0.81 -36.70
CA GLU A 158 -5.52 -0.11 -37.73
C GLU A 158 -6.90 0.28 -38.27
N LEU A 159 -7.77 0.86 -37.42
CA LEU A 159 -9.09 1.32 -37.80
C LEU A 159 -9.09 2.64 -38.60
N GLY A 160 -7.94 3.32 -38.73
CA GLY A 160 -7.68 4.39 -39.71
C GLY A 160 -8.61 5.63 -39.68
N ARG A 161 -9.61 5.69 -38.79
CA ARG A 161 -10.64 6.76 -38.69
C ARG A 161 -11.24 6.89 -37.29
N ALA A 162 -10.49 6.59 -36.22
CA ALA A 162 -11.05 6.74 -34.88
C ALA A 162 -11.24 8.22 -34.52
N THR A 163 -12.45 8.56 -34.09
CA THR A 163 -12.81 9.87 -33.57
C THR A 163 -12.58 9.94 -32.06
N ARG A 164 -12.64 11.15 -31.48
CA ARG A 164 -12.56 11.36 -30.03
C ARG A 164 -13.63 10.60 -29.25
N SER A 165 -14.79 10.32 -29.87
CA SER A 165 -15.87 9.49 -29.30
C SER A 165 -15.41 8.04 -29.12
N ASP A 166 -14.78 7.48 -30.16
CA ASP A 166 -14.34 6.08 -30.17
C ASP A 166 -13.27 5.82 -29.09
N LEU A 167 -12.39 6.81 -28.85
CA LEU A 167 -11.41 6.77 -27.76
C LEU A 167 -12.05 6.86 -26.37
N SER A 168 -13.11 7.66 -26.23
CA SER A 168 -13.83 7.81 -24.96
C SER A 168 -14.58 6.54 -24.58
N ASP A 169 -15.17 5.86 -25.57
CA ASP A 169 -15.90 4.61 -25.39
C ASP A 169 -14.97 3.44 -25.12
N ALA A 170 -13.83 3.35 -25.82
CA ALA A 170 -12.84 2.28 -25.61
C ALA A 170 -12.15 2.35 -24.25
N LEU A 171 -11.91 3.57 -23.73
CA LEU A 171 -11.25 3.79 -22.43
C LEU A 171 -12.23 3.92 -21.26
N ASN A 172 -13.55 3.93 -21.53
CA ASN A 172 -14.63 4.09 -20.57
C ASN A 172 -14.37 5.21 -19.53
N CYS A 173 -13.77 6.31 -19.99
CA CYS A 173 -13.25 7.38 -19.14
C CYS A 173 -13.91 8.73 -19.48
N HIS A 174 -13.97 9.64 -18.51
CA HIS A 174 -14.61 10.94 -18.69
C HIS A 174 -13.84 11.83 -19.68
N ALA A 175 -14.56 12.68 -20.43
CA ALA A 175 -14.03 13.58 -21.46
C ALA A 175 -12.78 14.43 -21.07
N PRO A 176 -12.61 14.90 -19.81
CA PRO A 176 -11.39 15.62 -19.41
C PRO A 176 -10.11 14.77 -19.48
N ASP A 177 -10.21 13.47 -19.21
CA ASP A 177 -9.06 12.55 -19.21
C ASP A 177 -8.69 12.13 -20.62
N VAL A 178 -9.69 11.98 -21.50
CA VAL A 178 -9.49 11.82 -22.97
C VAL A 178 -8.73 13.01 -23.55
N THR A 179 -9.02 14.23 -23.07
CA THR A 179 -8.37 15.46 -23.53
C THR A 179 -6.90 15.52 -23.13
N LYS A 180 -6.56 15.03 -21.93
CA LYS A 180 -5.16 14.92 -21.48
C LYS A 180 -4.40 13.83 -22.24
N ALA A 181 -5.02 12.67 -22.46
CA ALA A 181 -4.42 11.60 -23.25
C ALA A 181 -4.14 12.05 -24.69
N ALA A 182 -5.10 12.73 -25.33
CA ALA A 182 -4.92 13.34 -26.63
C ALA A 182 -3.78 14.38 -26.64
N ALA A 183 -3.69 15.25 -25.62
CA ALA A 183 -2.60 16.22 -25.53
C ALA A 183 -1.20 15.56 -25.47
N VAL A 184 -1.06 14.47 -24.70
CA VAL A 184 0.20 13.70 -24.62
C VAL A 184 0.55 13.06 -25.97
N LEU A 185 -0.43 12.58 -26.73
CA LEU A 185 -0.21 11.97 -28.04
C LEU A 185 0.18 13.02 -29.10
N VAL A 186 -0.35 14.25 -29.01
CA VAL A 186 0.10 15.39 -29.84
C VAL A 186 1.55 15.75 -29.54
N ASP A 187 1.91 15.88 -28.26
CA ASP A 187 3.28 16.24 -27.86
C ASP A 187 4.31 15.18 -28.27
N ARG A 188 3.89 13.91 -28.36
CA ARG A 188 4.72 12.79 -28.84
C ARG A 188 4.76 12.66 -30.38
N GLY A 189 4.08 13.55 -31.10
CA GLY A 189 4.05 13.54 -32.57
C GLY A 189 3.33 12.35 -33.20
N VAL A 190 2.59 11.57 -32.39
CA VAL A 190 1.79 10.41 -32.83
C VAL A 190 0.57 10.87 -33.63
N ILE A 191 0.09 12.07 -33.30
CA ILE A 191 -1.05 12.73 -33.96
C ILE A 191 -0.73 14.18 -34.30
N GLY A 192 -1.23 14.67 -35.43
CA GLY A 192 -1.11 16.05 -35.90
C GLY A 192 -2.29 16.92 -35.46
N ARG A 193 -2.03 18.23 -35.29
CA ARG A 193 -3.08 19.24 -35.10
C ARG A 193 -3.64 19.69 -36.45
N ASP A 194 -4.96 19.77 -36.58
CA ASP A 194 -5.61 20.40 -37.74
C ASP A 194 -5.35 21.92 -37.72
N PRO A 195 -4.81 22.51 -38.79
CA PRO A 195 -4.59 23.96 -38.89
C PRO A 195 -5.88 24.80 -39.04
N ASN A 196 -7.05 24.22 -39.38
CA ASN A 196 -8.19 25.00 -39.89
C ASN A 196 -9.55 24.86 -39.16
N GLY A 197 -9.69 24.12 -38.05
CA GLY A 197 -10.98 24.01 -37.36
C GLY A 197 -11.05 22.98 -36.22
N PRO A 198 -12.12 23.00 -35.40
CA PRO A 198 -12.02 22.82 -33.94
C PRO A 198 -11.88 21.39 -33.39
N ASP A 199 -11.88 20.35 -34.24
CA ASP A 199 -11.51 18.96 -33.89
C ASP A 199 -11.64 18.13 -35.20
N PRO A 200 -10.52 17.77 -35.84
CA PRO A 200 -10.12 16.35 -35.87
C PRO A 200 -8.61 16.15 -35.67
N ILE A 201 -8.28 15.06 -34.98
CA ILE A 201 -6.92 14.58 -34.78
C ILE A 201 -6.55 13.70 -35.99
N TYR A 202 -5.54 14.09 -36.78
CA TYR A 202 -5.07 13.27 -37.91
C TYR A 202 -3.77 12.55 -37.54
N PHE A 203 -3.72 11.22 -37.69
CA PHE A 203 -2.47 10.47 -37.53
C PHE A 203 -1.51 10.81 -38.69
N LYS A 204 -0.29 11.21 -38.37
CA LYS A 204 0.75 11.43 -39.39
C LYS A 204 1.36 10.06 -39.70
N LEU A 205 0.88 9.40 -40.74
CA LEU A 205 1.51 8.19 -41.30
C LEU A 205 2.83 8.57 -42.00
N ASN A 206 3.91 8.74 -41.22
CA ASN A 206 5.27 8.67 -41.75
C ASN A 206 5.96 7.46 -41.11
N ALA A 207 5.99 6.35 -41.85
CA ALA A 207 6.89 5.22 -41.66
C ALA A 207 8.38 5.62 -41.85
N PRO A 208 9.39 4.78 -41.57
CA PRO A 208 9.53 3.68 -40.59
C PRO A 208 10.65 3.98 -39.55
N VAL A 209 10.59 3.43 -38.34
CA VAL A 209 11.75 3.44 -37.41
C VAL A 209 12.47 2.10 -37.51
N PHE A 210 13.27 1.95 -38.57
CA PHE A 210 14.47 1.12 -38.54
C PHE A 210 15.65 2.00 -38.92
N ALA A 211 16.39 2.43 -37.90
CA ALA A 211 17.81 2.74 -37.90
C ALA A 211 18.30 2.69 -36.45
#